data_AF-A0AAW1LB65-F1
#
_entry.id   AF-A0AAW1LB65-F1
#
_cell.length_a   1.000
_cell.length_b   1.000
_cell.length_c   1.000
_cell.angle_alpha   90.00
_cell.angle_beta   90.00
_cell.angle_gamma   90.00
#
_symmetry.space_group_name_H-M   'P 1'
#
loop_
_entity.id
_entity.type
_entity.pdbx_description
1 polymer ?
#
loop_
_entity_poly.entity_id
_entity_poly.type
_entity_poly.pdbx_seq_one_letter_code
_entity_poly.pdbx_strand_id
1 'polypeptide(L)'
;MLAYAAQIKLWTEGRRDASTVIQDLSSSPSRATTYKKAYAKDVQADTKHLFPLRALSMIVEGELTRKQYEVRGKTEAYPNKAFYSVTETSAEDELQSLVNHTVSRLLLYLKDVVSTLSVEERN
;
A
#
# COMPACT_ATOMS: atom_id res chain seq x y z
N MET A 1 26.12 -18.34 -15.04
CA MET A 1 25.39 -18.56 -16.31
C MET A 1 23.96 -18.01 -16.30
N LEU A 2 23.17 -18.16 -15.23
CA LEU A 2 21.78 -17.67 -15.20
C LEU A 2 21.64 -16.13 -15.30
N ALA A 3 22.42 -15.37 -14.51
CA ALA A 3 22.36 -13.90 -14.53
C ALA A 3 22.74 -13.30 -15.90
N TYR A 4 23.72 -13.91 -16.58
CA TYR A 4 24.13 -13.50 -17.92
C TYR A 4 23.04 -13.79 -18.96
N ALA A 5 22.40 -14.96 -18.91
CA ALA A 5 21.27 -15.27 -19.79
C ALA A 5 20.10 -14.29 -19.61
N ALA A 6 19.78 -13.93 -18.36
CA ALA A 6 18.77 -12.93 -18.06
C ALA A 6 19.16 -11.53 -18.59
N GLN A 7 20.43 -11.16 -18.46
CA GLN A 7 20.97 -9.91 -19.00
C GLN A 7 20.76 -9.84 -20.52
N ILE A 8 21.18 -10.87 -21.26
CA ILE A 8 21.04 -10.93 -22.73
C ILE A 8 19.58 -10.89 -23.15
N LYS A 9 18.69 -11.60 -22.46
CA LYS A 9 17.24 -11.56 -22.75
C LYS A 9 16.69 -10.14 -22.65
N LEU A 10 17.02 -9.40 -21.59
CA LEU A 10 16.59 -8.01 -21.42
C LEU A 10 17.19 -7.07 -22.47
N TRP A 11 18.43 -7.31 -22.89
CA TRP A 11 19.04 -6.58 -24.02
C TRP A 11 18.24 -6.78 -25.31
N THR A 12 17.89 -8.03 -25.63
CA THR A 12 17.12 -8.35 -26.84
C THR A 12 15.70 -7.79 -26.80
N GLU A 13 15.11 -7.66 -25.61
CA GLU A 13 13.81 -7.03 -25.38
C GLU A 13 13.87 -5.49 -25.35
N GLY A 14 15.04 -4.89 -25.53
CA GLY A 14 15.24 -3.43 -25.52
C GLY A 14 15.26 -2.80 -24.12
N ARG A 15 15.16 -3.60 -23.05
CA ARG A 15 15.16 -3.15 -21.65
C ARG A 15 16.60 -3.00 -21.12
N ARG A 16 17.32 -2.02 -21.68
CA ARG A 16 18.74 -1.77 -21.36
C ARG A 16 18.96 -1.45 -19.88
N ASP A 17 18.11 -0.63 -19.28
CA ASP A 17 18.25 -0.23 -17.87
C ASP A 17 18.15 -1.44 -16.92
N ALA A 18 17.16 -2.30 -17.13
CA ALA A 18 16.98 -3.51 -16.34
C ALA A 18 18.19 -4.47 -16.48
N SER A 19 18.74 -4.55 -17.69
CA SER A 19 19.94 -5.33 -17.98
C SER A 19 21.18 -4.78 -17.26
N THR A 20 21.36 -3.45 -17.24
CA THR A 20 22.42 -2.77 -16.49
C THR A 20 22.30 -3.02 -14.99
N VAL A 21 21.08 -3.02 -14.45
CA VAL A 21 20.85 -3.36 -13.04
C VAL A 21 21.29 -4.79 -12.72
N ILE A 22 20.96 -5.78 -13.57
CA ILE A 22 21.41 -7.18 -13.37
C ILE A 22 22.94 -7.27 -13.41
N GLN A 23 23.57 -6.57 -14.34
CA GLN A 23 25.02 -6.51 -14.44
C GLN A 23 25.63 -5.91 -13.16
N ASP A 24 25.09 -4.80 -12.68
CA ASP A 24 25.55 -4.14 -11.47
C ASP A 24 25.39 -5.00 -10.22
N LEU A 25 24.25 -5.70 -10.09
CA LEU A 25 23.99 -6.66 -9.03
C LEU A 25 25.01 -7.80 -9.04
N SER A 26 25.38 -8.28 -10.24
CA SER A 26 26.36 -9.36 -10.40
C SER A 26 27.82 -8.93 -10.20
N SER A 27 28.11 -7.63 -10.33
CA SER A 27 29.48 -7.09 -10.28
C SER A 27 30.09 -7.03 -8.88
N SER A 28 29.28 -6.80 -7.83
CA SER A 28 29.78 -6.72 -6.45
C SER A 28 28.66 -6.92 -5.41
N PRO A 29 28.91 -7.68 -4.32
CA PRO A 29 27.97 -7.80 -3.21
C PRO A 29 27.59 -6.45 -2.58
N SER A 30 28.51 -5.49 -2.52
CA SER A 30 28.25 -4.16 -1.95
C SER A 30 27.18 -3.39 -2.75
N ARG A 31 27.29 -3.42 -4.08
CA ARG A 31 26.30 -2.82 -4.99
C ARG A 31 24.95 -3.52 -4.82
N ALA A 32 24.93 -4.85 -4.76
CA ALA A 32 23.71 -5.62 -4.51
C ALA A 32 23.01 -5.22 -3.20
N THR A 33 23.75 -5.03 -2.11
CA THR A 33 23.15 -4.58 -0.85
C THR A 33 22.60 -3.16 -0.93
N THR A 34 23.19 -2.29 -1.75
CA THR A 34 22.71 -0.91 -1.97
C THR A 34 21.35 -0.92 -2.67
N TYR A 35 21.24 -1.67 -3.78
CA TYR A 35 19.96 -1.87 -4.47
C TYR A 35 18.90 -2.49 -3.55
N LYS A 36 19.27 -3.50 -2.74
CA LYS A 36 18.37 -4.09 -1.75
C LYS A 36 17.85 -3.07 -0.73
N LYS A 37 18.71 -2.19 -0.22
CA LYS A 37 18.32 -1.13 0.72
C LYS A 37 17.44 -0.07 0.06
N ALA A 38 17.76 0.35 -1.16
CA ALA A 38 16.95 1.30 -1.92
C ALA A 38 15.55 0.75 -2.19
N TYR A 39 15.45 -0.49 -2.67
CA TYR A 39 14.18 -1.19 -2.88
C TYR A 39 13.37 -1.33 -1.59
N ALA A 40 14.01 -1.71 -0.49
CA ALA A 40 13.32 -1.82 0.80
C ALA A 40 12.79 -0.48 1.31
N LYS A 41 13.49 0.64 1.07
CA LYS A 41 13.03 1.98 1.42
C LYS A 41 11.84 2.42 0.58
N ASP A 42 11.87 2.12 -0.72
CA ASP A 42 10.79 2.43 -1.67
C ASP A 42 9.51 1.66 -1.34
N VAL A 43 9.62 0.34 -1.13
CA VAL A 43 8.52 -0.51 -0.66
C VAL A 43 8.00 -0.05 0.70
N GLN A 44 8.87 0.43 1.60
CA GLN A 44 8.44 1.00 2.88
C GLN A 44 7.75 2.37 2.73
N ALA A 45 8.05 3.16 1.71
CA ALA A 45 7.38 4.42 1.43
C ALA A 45 5.98 4.16 0.86
N ASP A 46 5.86 3.23 -0.10
CA ASP A 46 4.59 2.80 -0.68
C ASP A 46 3.69 2.12 0.35
N THR A 47 4.26 1.29 1.23
CA THR A 47 3.47 0.58 2.26
C THR A 47 2.91 1.47 3.35
N LYS A 48 3.51 2.65 3.57
CA LYS A 48 3.01 3.64 4.54
C LYS A 48 1.81 4.44 4.02
N HIS A 49 1.54 4.39 2.72
CA HIS A 49 0.52 5.22 2.07
C HIS A 49 -0.39 4.41 1.13
N LEU A 50 -0.69 3.14 1.46
CA LEU A 50 -1.76 2.44 0.75
C LEU A 50 -3.10 3.02 1.17
N PHE A 51 -3.64 3.83 0.27
CA PHE A 51 -5.00 4.31 0.30
C PHE A 51 -5.95 3.11 0.49
N PRO A 52 -6.89 3.14 1.46
CA PRO A 52 -7.77 2.01 1.77
C PRO A 52 -8.52 1.45 0.55
N LEU A 53 -8.89 2.29 -0.42
CA LEU A 53 -9.50 1.87 -1.69
C LEU A 53 -8.53 1.11 -2.62
N ARG A 54 -7.24 1.47 -2.61
CA ARG A 54 -6.19 0.77 -3.38
C ARG A 54 -5.82 -0.56 -2.74
N ALA A 55 -5.85 -0.63 -1.41
CA ALA A 55 -5.78 -1.91 -0.71
C ALA A 55 -6.98 -2.80 -1.07
N LEU A 56 -8.18 -2.22 -1.17
CA LEU A 56 -9.39 -2.94 -1.59
C LEU A 56 -9.28 -3.46 -3.04
N SER A 57 -8.79 -2.62 -3.98
CA SER A 57 -8.60 -3.04 -5.37
C SER A 57 -7.56 -4.15 -5.48
N MET A 58 -6.44 -4.07 -4.74
CA MET A 58 -5.43 -5.14 -4.70
C MET A 58 -5.96 -6.47 -4.15
N ILE A 59 -6.97 -6.46 -3.27
CA ILE A 59 -7.60 -7.69 -2.76
C ILE A 59 -8.48 -8.32 -3.83
N VAL A 60 -9.27 -7.49 -4.53
CA VAL A 60 -10.19 -7.95 -5.58
C VAL A 60 -9.39 -8.44 -6.79
N GLU A 61 -8.35 -7.72 -7.19
CA GLU A 61 -7.49 -8.07 -8.33
C GLU A 61 -6.50 -9.20 -8.00
N GLY A 62 -6.11 -9.34 -6.74
CA GLY A 62 -5.11 -10.32 -6.29
C GLY A 62 -5.66 -11.63 -5.74
N GLU A 63 -6.99 -11.85 -5.77
CA GLU A 63 -7.68 -13.02 -5.18
C GLU A 63 -7.22 -13.38 -3.76
N LEU A 64 -6.86 -12.36 -2.96
CA LEU A 64 -6.29 -12.58 -1.63
C LEU A 64 -7.36 -13.11 -0.68
N THR A 65 -7.00 -14.13 0.10
CA THR A 65 -7.95 -14.72 1.07
C THR A 65 -8.16 -13.79 2.27
N ARG A 66 -9.37 -13.84 2.84
CA ARG A 66 -9.81 -13.04 4.01
C ARG A 66 -8.78 -12.97 5.16
N LYS A 67 -8.09 -14.10 5.42
CA LYS A 67 -7.05 -14.21 6.47
C LYS A 67 -5.80 -13.37 6.18
N GLN A 68 -5.45 -13.16 4.92
CA GLN A 68 -4.27 -12.39 4.51
C GLN A 68 -4.54 -10.88 4.59
N TYR A 69 -5.78 -10.46 4.37
CA TYR A 69 -6.21 -9.06 4.49
C TYR A 69 -6.47 -8.62 5.95
N GLU A 70 -6.99 -9.52 6.78
CA GLU A 70 -7.32 -9.23 8.19
C GLU A 70 -6.13 -8.75 9.02
N VAL A 71 -4.90 -9.04 8.60
CA VAL A 71 -3.66 -8.63 9.27
C VAL A 71 -3.35 -7.13 9.09
N ARG A 72 -3.95 -6.42 8.12
CA ARG A 72 -3.51 -5.05 7.77
C ARG A 72 -4.58 -3.94 7.69
N GLY A 73 -5.85 -4.22 7.40
CA GLY A 73 -6.78 -3.15 6.97
C GLY A 73 -8.07 -2.94 7.77
N LYS A 74 -8.50 -3.90 8.60
CA LYS A 74 -9.84 -3.86 9.20
C LYS A 74 -9.94 -3.04 10.49
N THR A 75 -8.88 -2.96 11.28
CA THR A 75 -8.94 -2.39 12.63
C THR A 75 -9.29 -0.90 12.66
N GLU A 76 -8.94 -0.14 11.62
CA GLU A 76 -9.19 1.30 11.55
C GLU A 76 -10.53 1.66 10.92
N ALA A 77 -11.17 0.72 10.22
CA ALA A 77 -12.44 0.95 9.53
C ALA A 77 -13.66 0.78 10.45
N TYR A 78 -13.51 0.04 11.55
CA TYR A 78 -14.58 -0.22 12.51
C TYR A 78 -14.59 0.82 13.63
N PRO A 79 -15.79 1.20 14.13
CA PRO A 79 -15.92 2.01 15.32
C PRO A 79 -15.30 1.27 16.52
N ASN A 80 -14.93 2.02 17.55
CA ASN A 80 -14.27 1.45 18.73
C ASN A 80 -15.20 0.42 19.40
N LYS A 81 -14.65 -0.77 19.70
CA LYS A 81 -15.34 -1.90 20.35
C LYS A 81 -16.04 -1.55 21.64
N ALA A 82 -15.65 -0.47 22.32
CA ALA A 82 -16.32 0.00 23.51
C ALA A 82 -17.75 0.54 23.26
N PHE A 83 -18.08 0.89 22.02
CA PHE A 83 -19.30 1.63 21.67
C PHE A 83 -20.28 0.85 20.79
N TYR A 84 -19.96 -0.38 20.40
CA TYR A 84 -20.88 -1.24 19.67
C TYR A 84 -21.03 -2.61 20.33
N SER A 85 -22.23 -3.18 20.23
CA SER A 85 -22.55 -4.50 20.76
C SER A 85 -23.23 -5.35 19.69
N VAL A 86 -22.91 -6.65 19.70
CA VAL A 86 -23.48 -7.61 18.75
C VAL A 86 -24.00 -8.79 19.56
N THR A 87 -25.29 -9.07 19.41
CA THR A 87 -25.97 -10.23 19.98
C THR A 87 -26.31 -11.22 18.86
N GLU A 88 -26.92 -12.36 19.20
CA GLU A 88 -27.37 -13.34 18.20
C GLU A 88 -28.41 -12.76 17.23
N THR A 89 -29.18 -11.77 17.68
CA THR A 89 -30.34 -11.24 16.94
C THR A 89 -30.25 -9.75 16.60
N SER A 90 -29.31 -9.00 17.19
CA SER A 90 -29.16 -7.57 16.95
C SER A 90 -27.70 -7.11 16.91
N ALA A 91 -27.47 -5.96 16.28
CA ALA A 91 -26.22 -5.23 16.32
C ALA A 91 -26.53 -3.75 16.52
N GLU A 92 -25.94 -3.16 17.55
CA GLU A 92 -26.23 -1.79 18.00
C GLU A 92 -24.92 -1.02 18.16
N ASP A 93 -24.93 0.26 17.80
CA ASP A 93 -23.79 1.17 17.91
C ASP A 93 -24.28 2.50 18.49
N GLU A 94 -23.45 3.14 19.30
CA GLU A 94 -23.76 4.45 19.85
C GLU A 94 -23.72 5.50 18.75
N LEU A 95 -24.84 6.20 18.55
CA LEU A 95 -24.98 7.19 17.48
C LEU A 95 -23.85 8.24 17.49
N GLN A 96 -23.45 8.71 18.67
CA GLN A 96 -22.38 9.70 18.79
C GLN A 96 -21.02 9.13 18.36
N SER A 97 -20.73 7.88 18.74
CA SER A 97 -19.53 7.15 18.31
C SER A 97 -19.50 7.00 16.78
N LEU A 98 -20.62 6.58 16.19
CA LEU A 98 -20.76 6.40 14.75
C LEU A 98 -20.54 7.71 13.97
N VAL A 99 -21.15 8.81 14.42
CA VAL A 99 -20.98 10.13 13.80
C VAL A 99 -19.53 10.62 13.94
N ASN A 100 -18.92 10.49 15.12
CA ASN A 100 -17.53 10.89 15.35
C ASN A 100 -16.55 10.08 14.48
N HIS A 101 -16.77 8.77 14.36
CA HIS A 101 -15.98 7.89 13.50
C HIS A 101 -16.11 8.30 12.03
N THR A 102 -17.32 8.63 11.60
CA THR A 102 -17.60 9.08 10.23
C THR A 102 -16.91 10.41 9.92
N VAL A 103 -17.01 11.40 10.82
CA VAL A 103 -16.33 12.70 10.67
C VAL A 103 -14.83 12.52 10.61
N SER A 104 -14.25 11.71 11.50
CA SER A 104 -12.81 11.44 11.51
C SER A 104 -12.32 10.84 10.20
N ARG A 105 -13.08 9.90 9.63
CA ARG A 105 -12.77 9.30 8.32
C ARG A 105 -12.88 10.31 7.19
N LEU A 106 -13.95 11.12 7.16
CA LEU A 106 -14.10 12.16 6.14
C LEU A 106 -12.94 13.16 6.20
N LEU A 107 -12.54 13.60 7.39
CA LEU A 107 -11.40 14.50 7.56
C LEU A 107 -10.08 13.88 7.09
N LEU A 108 -9.85 12.59 7.33
CA LEU A 108 -8.67 11.88 6.84
C LEU A 108 -8.60 11.94 5.30
N TYR A 109 -9.70 11.60 4.62
CA TYR A 109 -9.75 11.61 3.16
C TYR A 109 -9.71 13.03 2.56
N LEU A 110 -10.39 13.98 3.18
CA LEU A 110 -10.40 15.37 2.72
C LEU A 110 -9.03 16.01 2.89
N LYS A 111 -8.29 15.70 3.96
CA LYS A 111 -6.93 16.22 4.17
C LYS A 111 -5.99 15.79 3.05
N ASP A 112 -6.08 14.54 2.62
CA ASP A 112 -5.27 14.01 1.51
C ASP A 112 -5.66 14.68 0.20
N VAL A 113 -6.96 14.79 -0.12
CA VAL A 113 -7.44 15.46 -1.35
C VAL A 113 -7.02 16.94 -1.37
N VAL A 114 -7.20 17.66 -0.26
CA VAL A 114 -6.79 19.06 -0.13
C VAL A 114 -5.29 19.24 -0.28
N SER A 115 -4.48 18.25 0.15
CA SER A 115 -3.04 18.29 -0.04
C SER A 115 -2.61 18.05 -1.49
N THR A 116 -3.44 17.35 -2.28
CA THR A 116 -3.18 17.06 -3.70
C THR A 116 -3.70 18.12 -4.67
N LEU A 117 -4.69 18.93 -4.26
CA LEU A 117 -5.14 20.09 -5.03
C LEU A 117 -4.00 21.13 -5.07
N SER A 118 -3.52 21.47 -6.27
CA SER A 118 -2.43 22.42 -6.47
C SER A 118 -2.85 23.83 -6.02
N VAL A 119 -1.87 24.72 -5.80
CA VAL A 119 -2.07 26.10 -5.34
C VAL A 119 -2.99 26.91 -6.26
N GLU A 120 -3.21 26.47 -7.51
CA GLU A 120 -4.02 27.17 -8.51
C GLU A 120 -5.54 27.02 -8.30
N GLU A 121 -5.99 26.01 -7.55
CA GLU A 121 -7.43 25.77 -7.26
C GLU A 121 -7.85 26.28 -5.87
N ARG A 122 -6.93 26.94 -5.13
CA ARG A 122 -7.16 27.46 -3.76
C ARG A 122 -7.60 28.94 -3.71
N ASN A 123 -7.97 29.54 -4.84
CA ASN A 123 -8.52 30.90 -4.92
C ASN A 123 -10.03 30.89 -5.13
#